data_AF-A0A0F9H726-F1
#
_entry.id   AF-A0A0F9H726-F1
#
_cell.length_a   1.000
_cell.length_b   1.000
_cell.length_c   1.000
_cell.angle_alpha   90.00
_cell.angle_beta   90.00
_cell.angle_gamma   90.00
#
_symmetry.space_group_name_H-M   'P 1'
#
loop_
_entity.id
_entity.type
_entity.pdbx_description
1 polymer ?
#
loop_
_entity_poly.entity_id
_entity_poly.type
_entity_poly.pdbx_seq_one_letter_code
_entity_poly.pdbx_strand_id
1 'polypeptide(L)'
;DSVFGRTGAVTAQQSDYDGFFLTPSEGNAAYSLLGHAHAAADITSGIFVVARIPNLNASKITAGILADARIPNLNASKITAGTLVVLRGGTGVTTKTGTGSVVLSASPTLTGTMLAALIRASTGYGRTAHHTGHLIGSYNNVAANSLKSNPIYTIGSAYQPTDAALSNMYGIGYSHGSATFLNSTDLGINPAASWGAYFAADGNARIFLDASIGTGYFKGVLYAQGKGVASWTTALTSARMTISTGAATGGANGDIHFRYTA
;
A
#
# COMPACT_ATOMS: atom_id res chain seq x y z
N ASP A 1 109.37 38.61 4.15
CA ASP A 1 108.18 38.68 5.02
C ASP A 1 107.06 39.49 4.40
N SER A 2 105.88 38.85 4.32
CA SER A 2 104.50 39.36 4.25
C SER A 2 103.70 38.42 3.34
N VAL A 3 103.27 37.25 3.83
CA VAL A 3 102.09 37.02 4.68
C VAL A 3 100.79 37.21 3.88
N PHE A 4 100.09 36.09 3.70
CA PHE A 4 98.72 36.01 3.23
C PHE A 4 97.82 36.97 4.02
N GLY A 5 97.46 38.08 3.36
CA GLY A 5 96.57 39.10 3.87
C GLY A 5 95.89 39.80 2.72
N ARG A 6 95.05 39.08 1.95
CA ARG A 6 94.03 39.71 1.11
C ARG A 6 92.71 39.66 1.84
N THR A 7 92.44 40.69 2.63
CA THR A 7 91.10 41.00 3.15
C THR A 7 90.52 42.08 2.24
N GLY A 8 89.97 41.65 1.10
CA GLY A 8 89.36 42.53 0.12
C GLY A 8 88.66 41.69 -0.95
N ALA A 9 87.49 42.15 -1.42
CA ALA A 9 86.70 41.45 -2.42
C ALA A 9 87.58 41.00 -3.60
N VAL A 10 87.73 39.70 -3.76
CA VAL A 10 88.48 39.12 -4.87
C VAL A 10 87.55 39.14 -6.08
N THR A 11 87.63 40.20 -6.88
CA THR A 11 87.07 40.17 -8.23
C THR A 11 87.87 39.13 -9.00
N ALA A 12 87.25 38.00 -9.32
CA ALA A 12 87.89 36.94 -10.09
C ALA A 12 88.24 37.51 -11.48
N GLN A 13 89.52 37.80 -11.71
CA GLN A 13 90.00 38.14 -13.05
C GLN A 13 90.22 36.82 -13.80
N GLN A 14 89.44 36.62 -14.86
CA GLN A 14 89.14 35.36 -15.54
C GLN A 14 90.33 34.67 -16.25
N SER A 15 91.57 35.19 -16.13
CA SER A 15 92.70 34.69 -16.91
C SER A 15 93.50 33.55 -16.26
N ASP A 16 93.37 33.32 -14.95
CA ASP A 16 94.31 32.47 -14.21
C ASP A 16 93.61 31.29 -13.51
N TYR A 17 92.75 30.57 -14.23
CA TYR A 17 92.19 29.31 -13.75
C TYR A 17 92.31 28.21 -14.82
N ASP A 18 93.54 27.70 -14.96
CA ASP A 18 93.74 26.28 -15.20
C ASP A 18 93.12 25.54 -14.00
N GLY A 19 91.95 24.95 -14.22
CA GLY A 19 91.25 24.14 -13.22
C GLY A 19 90.87 24.88 -11.95
N PHE A 20 89.95 25.87 -12.04
CA PHE A 20 89.12 26.19 -10.87
C PHE A 20 88.14 25.04 -10.65
N PHE A 21 88.67 23.93 -10.13
CA PHE A 21 87.89 22.88 -9.54
C PHE A 21 87.30 23.46 -8.27
N LEU A 22 86.18 24.17 -8.43
CA LEU A 22 85.28 24.43 -7.33
C LEU A 22 85.04 23.10 -6.65
N THR A 23 85.50 22.98 -5.41
CA THR A 23 85.16 21.81 -4.61
C THR A 23 83.63 21.68 -4.58
N PRO A 24 83.05 20.49 -4.41
CA PRO A 24 81.60 20.34 -4.33
C PRO A 24 80.95 21.30 -3.32
N SER A 25 81.70 21.67 -2.26
CA SER A 25 81.38 22.72 -1.30
C SER A 25 81.26 24.13 -1.92
N GLU A 26 82.25 24.56 -2.72
CA GLU A 26 82.27 25.88 -3.36
C GLU A 26 81.30 25.96 -4.55
N GLY A 27 81.06 24.85 -5.26
CA GLY A 27 80.01 24.73 -6.28
C GLY A 27 78.60 24.82 -5.67
N ASN A 28 78.32 24.09 -4.59
CA ASN A 28 77.04 24.17 -3.88
C ASN A 28 76.79 25.56 -3.29
N ALA A 29 77.84 26.22 -2.78
CA ALA A 29 77.74 27.57 -2.23
C ALA A 29 77.48 28.64 -3.32
N ALA A 30 78.09 28.50 -4.51
CA ALA A 30 77.86 29.40 -5.64
C ALA A 30 76.43 29.27 -6.23
N TYR A 31 75.87 28.05 -6.30
CA TYR A 31 74.49 27.81 -6.77
C TYR A 31 73.41 28.28 -5.78
N SER A 32 73.74 28.42 -4.50
CA SER A 32 72.82 28.93 -3.49
C SER A 32 72.69 30.47 -3.50
N LEU A 33 73.67 31.20 -4.04
CA LEU A 33 73.72 32.68 -3.98
C LEU A 33 73.01 33.36 -5.17
N LEU A 34 72.91 32.67 -6.32
CA LEU A 34 72.04 33.05 -7.43
C LEU A 34 70.63 32.53 -7.14
N GLY A 35 69.89 33.24 -6.28
CA GLY A 35 68.61 32.79 -5.72
C GLY A 35 67.71 32.07 -6.74
N HIS A 36 67.53 30.77 -6.55
CA HIS A 36 66.58 29.99 -7.33
C HIS A 36 65.28 29.91 -6.54
N ALA A 37 64.21 30.47 -7.11
CA ALA A 37 62.87 30.37 -6.57
C ALA A 37 62.19 29.14 -7.17
N HIS A 38 61.59 28.31 -6.32
CA HIS A 38 60.74 27.23 -6.79
C HIS A 38 59.31 27.73 -6.90
N ALA A 39 58.73 27.64 -8.10
CA ALA A 39 57.29 27.75 -8.28
C ALA A 39 56.63 26.40 -7.96
N ALA A 40 55.38 26.42 -7.51
CA ALA A 40 54.63 25.17 -7.31
C ALA A 40 54.48 24.35 -8.62
N ALA A 41 54.55 25.03 -9.77
CA ALA A 41 54.54 24.42 -11.09
C ALA A 41 55.82 23.62 -11.41
N ASP A 42 56.92 23.84 -10.68
CA ASP A 42 58.18 23.13 -10.89
C ASP A 42 58.08 21.66 -10.47
N ILE A 43 57.05 21.28 -9.70
CA ILE A 43 56.80 19.90 -9.30
C ILE A 43 55.81 19.24 -10.27
N THR A 44 56.34 18.65 -11.33
CA THR A 44 55.55 17.98 -12.38
C THR A 44 55.48 16.45 -12.23
N SER A 45 56.22 15.87 -11.28
CA SER A 45 56.21 14.42 -10.99
C SER A 45 56.69 14.12 -9.55
N GLY A 46 56.49 12.87 -9.09
CA GLY A 46 56.87 12.39 -7.76
C GLY A 46 55.70 12.25 -6.78
N ILE A 47 55.97 11.73 -5.57
CA ILE A 47 54.98 11.58 -4.50
C ILE A 47 55.33 12.55 -3.37
N PHE A 48 54.41 13.46 -3.06
CA PHE A 48 54.49 14.21 -1.82
C PHE A 48 54.19 13.29 -0.64
N VAL A 49 55.09 13.24 0.33
CA VAL A 49 54.79 12.61 1.62
C VAL A 49 53.67 13.38 2.32
N VAL A 50 52.74 12.68 2.98
CA VAL A 50 51.50 13.27 3.56
C VAL A 50 51.79 14.47 4.46
N ALA A 51 52.86 14.43 5.26
CA ALA A 51 53.25 15.52 6.17
C ALA A 51 53.60 16.84 5.46
N ARG A 52 53.89 16.82 4.16
CA ARG A 52 54.13 18.03 3.34
C ARG A 52 52.86 18.60 2.74
N ILE A 53 51.73 17.89 2.85
CA ILE A 53 50.42 18.37 2.42
C ILE A 53 49.77 19.03 3.64
N PRO A 54 49.58 20.36 3.65
CA PRO A 54 48.92 21.03 4.76
C PRO A 54 47.44 20.63 4.85
N ASN A 55 46.79 20.90 5.98
CA ASN A 55 45.36 20.72 6.12
C ASN A 55 44.60 21.50 5.03
N LEU A 56 43.67 20.83 4.35
CA LEU A 56 42.92 21.42 3.25
C LEU A 56 41.48 21.69 3.68
N ASN A 57 40.97 22.88 3.35
CA ASN A 57 39.55 23.17 3.43
C ASN A 57 38.79 22.44 2.31
N ALA A 58 37.52 22.08 2.55
CA ALA A 58 36.68 21.37 1.58
C ALA A 58 36.55 22.12 0.23
N SER A 59 36.67 23.45 0.23
CA SER A 59 36.68 24.29 -0.98
C SER A 59 37.85 24.02 -1.93
N LYS A 60 38.88 23.27 -1.52
CA LYS A 60 39.99 22.83 -2.36
C LYS A 60 39.69 21.56 -3.17
N ILE A 61 38.58 20.87 -2.89
CA ILE A 61 38.08 19.76 -3.70
C ILE A 61 37.01 20.33 -4.64
N THR A 62 37.42 20.76 -5.83
CA THR A 62 36.54 21.45 -6.79
C THR A 62 36.03 20.55 -7.92
N ALA A 63 36.51 19.31 -8.00
CA ALA A 63 36.13 18.33 -9.02
C ALA A 63 36.37 16.89 -8.51
N GLY A 64 35.83 15.91 -9.25
CA GLY A 64 35.93 14.48 -8.93
C GLY A 64 34.76 13.96 -8.10
N ILE A 65 34.72 12.64 -7.90
CA ILE A 65 33.73 11.95 -7.08
C ILE A 65 34.45 11.40 -5.85
N LEU A 66 33.97 11.75 -4.65
CA LEU A 66 34.42 11.08 -3.43
C LEU A 66 33.93 9.64 -3.47
N ALA A 67 34.84 8.68 -3.36
CA ALA A 67 34.47 7.27 -3.23
C ALA A 67 33.62 7.07 -1.97
N ASP A 68 32.65 6.15 -2.03
CA ASP A 68 31.67 5.91 -0.95
C ASP A 68 32.33 5.71 0.41
N ALA A 69 33.46 4.99 0.48
CA ALA A 69 34.22 4.76 1.71
C ALA A 69 34.79 6.04 2.35
N ARG A 70 34.84 7.16 1.61
CA ARG A 70 35.26 8.48 2.10
C ARG A 70 34.09 9.34 2.58
N ILE A 71 32.86 8.86 2.45
CA ILE A 71 31.66 9.50 2.95
C ILE A 71 31.22 8.76 4.23
N PRO A 72 31.43 9.33 5.43
CA PRO A 72 31.01 8.70 6.67
C PRO A 72 29.48 8.59 6.78
N ASN A 73 28.99 7.85 7.78
CA ASN A 73 27.56 7.87 8.13
C ASN A 73 27.11 9.31 8.41
N LEU A 74 26.07 9.76 7.71
CA LEU A 74 25.52 11.11 7.84
C LEU A 74 24.18 11.06 8.60
N ASN A 75 24.09 11.82 9.69
CA ASN A 75 22.79 12.06 10.33
C ASN A 75 21.91 12.92 9.43
N ALA A 76 20.62 12.58 9.28
CA ALA A 76 19.68 13.31 8.42
C ALA A 76 19.57 14.82 8.75
N SER A 77 19.87 15.23 9.99
CA SER A 77 19.99 16.64 10.41
C SER A 77 20.99 17.48 9.59
N LYS A 78 21.89 16.85 8.82
CA LYS A 78 22.84 17.53 7.93
C LYS A 78 22.20 17.95 6.60
N ILE A 79 21.01 17.46 6.28
CA ILE A 79 20.21 17.90 5.14
C ILE A 79 19.32 19.04 5.64
N THR A 80 19.72 20.28 5.39
CA THR A 80 19.01 21.48 5.86
C THR A 80 18.11 22.12 4.79
N ALA A 81 18.20 21.65 3.55
CA ALA A 81 17.37 22.08 2.42
C ALA A 81 17.35 21.00 1.31
N GLY A 82 16.40 21.13 0.37
CA GLY A 82 16.20 20.19 -0.74
C GLY A 82 15.29 19.00 -0.37
N THR A 83 14.91 18.20 -1.37
CA THR A 83 14.05 17.02 -1.19
C THR A 83 14.84 15.76 -1.49
N LEU A 84 14.88 14.83 -0.54
CA LEU A 84 15.27 13.45 -0.83
C LEU A 84 14.08 12.77 -1.47
N VAL A 85 14.17 12.53 -2.78
CA VAL A 85 13.14 11.76 -3.50
C VAL A 85 12.99 10.38 -2.87
N VAL A 86 11.77 9.83 -2.90
CA VAL A 86 11.44 8.54 -2.29
C VAL A 86 12.38 7.42 -2.75
N LEU A 87 12.80 7.44 -4.03
CA LEU A 87 13.77 6.48 -4.59
C LEU A 87 15.13 6.47 -3.87
N ARG A 88 15.49 7.55 -3.18
CA ARG A 88 16.77 7.74 -2.46
C ARG A 88 16.57 7.80 -0.94
N GLY A 89 15.51 7.18 -0.41
CA GLY A 89 15.35 6.96 1.03
C GLY A 89 14.69 8.09 1.82
N GLY A 90 13.99 9.03 1.16
CA GLY A 90 13.29 10.15 1.82
C GLY A 90 12.22 9.77 2.87
N THR A 91 11.93 8.48 3.06
CA THR A 91 10.98 7.95 4.05
C THR A 91 11.59 6.89 4.97
N GLY A 92 12.87 6.51 4.82
CA GLY A 92 13.50 5.46 5.62
C GLY A 92 13.02 4.02 5.33
N VAL A 93 12.39 3.77 4.17
CA VAL A 93 11.87 2.43 3.81
C VAL A 93 12.35 2.05 2.40
N THR A 94 12.79 0.81 2.21
CA THR A 94 13.28 0.24 0.93
C THR A 94 12.16 -0.16 -0.04
N THR A 95 10.90 0.02 0.36
CA THR A 95 9.70 -0.37 -0.39
C THR A 95 8.66 0.75 -0.38
N LYS A 96 7.93 0.91 -1.48
CA LYS A 96 6.97 2.00 -1.78
C LYS A 96 5.78 2.15 -0.81
N THR A 97 5.76 1.48 0.34
CA THR A 97 4.66 1.51 1.30
C THR A 97 5.20 1.71 2.70
N GLY A 98 5.51 2.96 3.05
CA GLY A 98 5.77 3.34 4.43
C GLY A 98 4.45 3.47 5.19
N THR A 99 4.44 3.08 6.47
CA THR A 99 3.37 3.42 7.42
C THR A 99 3.47 4.90 7.76
N GLY A 100 2.94 5.77 6.91
CA GLY A 100 2.99 7.21 7.15
C GLY A 100 2.20 8.01 6.12
N SER A 101 1.49 9.03 6.61
CA SER A 101 0.72 9.99 5.80
C SER A 101 1.49 10.52 4.60
N VAL A 102 2.83 10.58 4.65
CA VAL A 102 3.72 11.13 3.61
C VAL A 102 3.73 10.29 2.31
N VAL A 103 3.50 8.98 2.39
CA VAL A 103 3.47 8.10 1.19
C VAL A 103 2.08 8.06 0.56
N LEU A 104 1.03 8.35 1.35
CA LEU A 104 -0.37 8.25 0.94
C LEU A 104 -1.08 9.63 0.92
N SER A 105 -0.34 10.74 0.96
CA SER A 105 -0.87 12.10 1.16
C SER A 105 -1.53 12.73 -0.07
N ALA A 106 -1.32 12.19 -1.27
CA ALA A 106 -1.76 12.82 -2.52
C ALA A 106 -2.48 11.81 -3.43
N SER A 107 -3.65 11.34 -3.00
CA SER A 107 -4.52 10.43 -3.77
C SER A 107 -3.74 9.26 -4.42
N PRO A 108 -3.01 8.47 -3.62
CA PRO A 108 -2.14 7.43 -4.16
C PRO A 108 -2.95 6.39 -4.94
N THR A 109 -2.47 6.00 -6.12
CA THR A 109 -2.98 4.83 -6.83
C THR A 109 -2.28 3.59 -6.28
N LEU A 110 -3.06 2.69 -5.70
CA LEU A 110 -2.58 1.41 -5.21
C LEU A 110 -2.81 0.35 -6.29
N THR A 111 -1.75 -0.35 -6.72
CA THR A 111 -1.83 -1.42 -7.71
C THR A 111 -1.54 -2.77 -7.06
N GLY A 112 -2.34 -3.79 -7.35
CA GLY A 112 -2.19 -5.14 -6.80
C GLY A 112 -3.04 -5.37 -5.53
N THR A 113 -2.64 -6.36 -4.73
CA THR A 113 -3.35 -6.75 -3.51
C THR A 113 -3.02 -5.80 -2.36
N MET A 114 -4.07 -5.30 -1.69
CA MET A 114 -3.96 -4.48 -0.48
C MET A 114 -4.31 -5.31 0.75
N LEU A 115 -3.39 -5.42 1.71
CA LEU A 115 -3.68 -6.01 3.02
C LEU A 115 -3.97 -4.88 4.02
N ALA A 116 -5.23 -4.71 4.40
CA ALA A 116 -5.66 -3.68 5.35
C ALA A 116 -6.53 -4.28 6.46
N ALA A 117 -6.22 -3.95 7.71
CA ALA A 117 -7.02 -4.39 8.86
C ALA A 117 -8.39 -3.69 8.93
N LEU A 118 -8.46 -2.42 8.50
CA LEU A 118 -9.69 -1.63 8.41
C LEU A 118 -9.57 -0.65 7.25
N ILE A 119 -10.62 -0.56 6.45
CA ILE A 119 -10.78 0.48 5.43
C ILE A 119 -11.91 1.40 5.87
N ARG A 120 -11.60 2.65 6.20
CA ARG A 120 -12.59 3.66 6.58
C ARG A 120 -12.68 4.72 5.49
N ALA A 121 -13.74 4.63 4.68
CA ALA A 121 -14.06 5.64 3.68
C ALA A 121 -14.87 6.77 4.33
N SER A 122 -14.54 8.03 4.02
CA SER A 122 -15.34 9.20 4.45
C SER A 122 -16.67 9.29 3.70
N THR A 123 -16.74 8.70 2.51
CA THR A 123 -17.94 8.54 1.69
C THR A 123 -18.21 7.05 1.46
N GLY A 124 -18.57 6.63 0.24
CA GLY A 124 -18.68 5.22 -0.14
C GLY A 124 -17.47 4.69 -0.92
N TYR A 125 -17.57 3.41 -1.31
CA TYR A 125 -16.67 2.78 -2.27
C TYR A 125 -17.14 3.08 -3.71
N GLY A 126 -16.28 3.74 -4.50
CA GLY A 126 -16.53 4.02 -5.91
C GLY A 126 -16.15 2.85 -6.83
N ARG A 127 -16.66 2.87 -8.07
CA ARG A 127 -16.29 1.91 -9.13
C ARG A 127 -15.98 2.62 -10.45
N THR A 128 -15.10 2.02 -11.24
CA THR A 128 -14.64 2.57 -12.54
C THR A 128 -15.44 2.05 -13.74
N ALA A 129 -16.25 1.01 -13.56
CA ALA A 129 -17.13 0.45 -14.57
C ALA A 129 -18.39 -0.13 -13.91
N HIS A 130 -19.44 -0.37 -14.70
CA HIS A 130 -20.71 -0.89 -14.18
C HIS A 130 -20.61 -2.27 -13.51
N HIS A 131 -19.52 -3.03 -13.74
CA HIS A 131 -19.31 -4.38 -13.22
C HIS A 131 -18.09 -4.51 -12.28
N THR A 132 -17.43 -3.41 -11.91
CA THR A 132 -16.26 -3.42 -11.01
C THR A 132 -16.59 -2.85 -9.63
N GLY A 133 -15.70 -3.06 -8.65
CA GLY A 133 -15.84 -2.50 -7.29
C GLY A 133 -16.92 -3.16 -6.43
N HIS A 134 -17.45 -4.32 -6.84
CA HIS A 134 -18.35 -5.14 -6.04
C HIS A 134 -17.57 -6.08 -5.11
N LEU A 135 -18.21 -6.56 -4.05
CA LEU A 135 -17.64 -7.62 -3.22
C LEU A 135 -17.63 -8.93 -4.03
N ILE A 136 -16.46 -9.53 -4.17
CA ILE A 136 -16.29 -10.83 -4.83
C ILE A 136 -16.30 -11.90 -3.74
N GLY A 137 -17.29 -12.81 -3.80
CA GLY A 137 -17.39 -13.94 -2.86
C GLY A 137 -16.30 -14.99 -3.07
N SER A 138 -16.14 -15.90 -2.10
CA SER A 138 -15.00 -16.83 -2.00
C SER A 138 -15.02 -18.07 -2.94
N TYR A 139 -16.08 -18.28 -3.72
CA TYR A 139 -16.39 -19.58 -4.35
C TYR A 139 -15.26 -20.18 -5.22
N ASN A 140 -14.58 -19.37 -6.04
CA ASN A 140 -13.53 -19.83 -6.96
C ASN A 140 -12.15 -19.20 -6.71
N ASN A 141 -12.08 -18.16 -5.87
CA ASN A 141 -10.83 -17.49 -5.52
C ASN A 141 -10.28 -17.90 -4.14
N VAL A 142 -11.08 -18.62 -3.32
CA VAL A 142 -10.61 -19.26 -2.09
C VAL A 142 -10.92 -20.76 -2.15
N ALA A 143 -12.21 -21.14 -2.14
CA ALA A 143 -12.70 -22.53 -2.18
C ALA A 143 -14.23 -22.59 -2.33
N ALA A 144 -14.77 -23.78 -2.59
CA ALA A 144 -16.22 -24.02 -2.60
C ALA A 144 -16.86 -23.57 -1.26
N ASN A 145 -17.92 -22.76 -1.35
CA ASN A 145 -18.46 -22.05 -0.20
C ASN A 145 -19.97 -22.26 0.03
N SER A 146 -20.58 -23.29 -0.57
CA SER A 146 -22.03 -23.55 -0.50
C SER A 146 -22.56 -23.78 0.93
N LEU A 147 -21.70 -24.24 1.84
CA LEU A 147 -22.06 -24.48 3.24
C LEU A 147 -21.53 -23.39 4.19
N LYS A 148 -20.97 -22.32 3.65
CA LYS A 148 -20.32 -21.26 4.42
C LYS A 148 -21.30 -20.12 4.70
N SER A 149 -21.02 -19.37 5.77
CA SER A 149 -21.89 -18.26 6.20
C SER A 149 -21.94 -17.15 5.16
N ASN A 150 -20.84 -16.86 4.46
CA ASN A 150 -20.78 -15.89 3.36
C ASN A 150 -21.48 -14.55 3.68
N PRO A 151 -21.10 -13.85 4.78
CA PRO A 151 -21.71 -12.58 5.15
C PRO A 151 -21.35 -11.48 4.13
N ILE A 152 -22.34 -10.66 3.79
CA ILE A 152 -22.17 -9.43 3.01
C ILE A 152 -22.14 -8.23 3.96
N TYR A 153 -22.96 -8.26 5.01
CA TYR A 153 -23.06 -7.19 5.99
C TYR A 153 -23.38 -7.76 7.37
N THR A 154 -22.76 -7.19 8.40
CA THR A 154 -23.08 -7.41 9.82
C THR A 154 -23.18 -6.04 10.51
N ILE A 155 -24.02 -5.93 11.55
CA ILE A 155 -24.23 -4.65 12.24
C ILE A 155 -23.02 -4.18 13.05
N GLY A 156 -22.04 -5.05 13.30
CA GLY A 156 -20.85 -4.71 14.06
C GLY A 156 -19.96 -5.91 14.34
N SER A 157 -18.74 -5.64 14.83
CA SER A 157 -17.70 -6.64 15.06
C SER A 157 -18.05 -7.72 16.10
N ALA A 158 -19.01 -7.45 16.99
CA ALA A 158 -19.50 -8.43 17.97
C ALA A 158 -20.54 -9.41 17.40
N TYR A 159 -20.95 -9.24 16.14
CA TYR A 159 -22.02 -9.99 15.48
C TYR A 159 -21.53 -10.74 14.23
N GLN A 160 -20.24 -11.09 14.22
CA GLN A 160 -19.62 -11.82 13.12
C GLN A 160 -20.04 -13.29 13.16
N PRO A 161 -20.50 -13.87 12.05
CA PRO A 161 -20.72 -15.31 11.97
C PRO A 161 -19.39 -16.07 12.05
N THR A 162 -19.47 -17.39 12.23
CA THR A 162 -18.33 -18.28 12.02
C THR A 162 -18.24 -18.69 10.56
N ASP A 163 -17.25 -19.51 10.19
CA ASP A 163 -17.05 -19.98 8.82
C ASP A 163 -18.30 -20.68 8.22
N ALA A 164 -19.08 -21.39 9.04
CA ALA A 164 -20.24 -22.18 8.59
C ALA A 164 -21.51 -22.02 9.45
N ALA A 165 -21.57 -21.05 10.37
CA ALA A 165 -22.75 -20.81 11.19
C ALA A 165 -22.97 -19.32 11.46
N LEU A 166 -24.23 -18.93 11.69
CA LEU A 166 -24.60 -17.53 11.93
C LEU A 166 -24.16 -17.01 13.32
N SER A 167 -23.89 -17.88 14.30
CA SER A 167 -23.58 -17.47 15.68
C SER A 167 -24.67 -16.55 16.25
N ASN A 168 -24.37 -15.29 16.59
CA ASN A 168 -25.33 -14.26 17.02
C ASN A 168 -25.61 -13.22 15.91
N MET A 169 -25.30 -13.51 14.65
CA MET A 169 -25.30 -12.54 13.55
C MET A 169 -26.63 -11.79 13.40
N TYR A 170 -26.48 -10.47 13.22
CA TYR A 170 -27.49 -9.58 12.67
C TYR A 170 -26.92 -9.02 11.37
N GLY A 171 -27.53 -9.35 10.25
CA GLY A 171 -26.94 -9.02 8.96
C GLY A 171 -27.56 -9.71 7.76
N ILE A 172 -26.81 -9.67 6.66
CA ILE A 172 -27.19 -10.21 5.35
C ILE A 172 -26.03 -11.05 4.84
N GLY A 173 -26.32 -12.17 4.18
CA GLY A 173 -25.32 -12.93 3.43
C GLY A 173 -25.91 -13.59 2.19
N TYR A 174 -25.06 -14.30 1.45
CA TYR A 174 -25.44 -15.01 0.23
C TYR A 174 -24.87 -16.42 0.26
N SER A 175 -25.75 -17.42 0.38
CA SER A 175 -25.34 -18.81 0.57
C SER A 175 -26.24 -19.75 -0.21
N HIS A 176 -26.00 -21.06 -0.07
CA HIS A 176 -26.79 -22.10 -0.70
C HIS A 176 -27.81 -22.64 0.29
N GLY A 177 -29.03 -22.96 -0.14
CA GLY A 177 -30.10 -23.47 0.72
C GLY A 177 -29.79 -24.80 1.41
N SER A 178 -28.68 -25.46 1.05
CA SER A 178 -28.15 -26.62 1.79
C SER A 178 -27.28 -26.26 3.01
N ALA A 179 -26.99 -24.99 3.26
CA ALA A 179 -26.28 -24.56 4.45
C ALA A 179 -27.14 -24.81 5.70
N THR A 180 -26.56 -25.37 6.77
CA THR A 180 -27.32 -25.87 7.93
C THR A 180 -28.05 -24.79 8.73
N PHE A 181 -27.63 -23.53 8.62
CA PHE A 181 -28.31 -22.38 9.22
C PHE A 181 -29.52 -21.88 8.42
N LEU A 182 -29.75 -22.42 7.21
CA LEU A 182 -30.96 -22.21 6.42
C LEU A 182 -31.86 -23.45 6.57
N ASN A 183 -32.61 -23.50 7.67
CA ASN A 183 -33.30 -24.72 8.11
C ASN A 183 -34.79 -24.47 8.42
N SER A 184 -35.53 -25.56 8.61
CA SER A 184 -36.96 -25.56 8.90
C SER A 184 -37.33 -24.95 10.25
N THR A 185 -36.47 -25.01 11.26
CA THR A 185 -36.71 -24.36 12.55
C THR A 185 -36.78 -22.84 12.35
N ASP A 186 -35.81 -22.30 11.62
CA ASP A 186 -35.61 -20.86 11.48
C ASP A 186 -36.47 -20.24 10.38
N LEU A 187 -36.69 -20.95 9.26
CA LEU A 187 -37.44 -20.49 8.09
C LEU A 187 -38.82 -21.15 7.92
N GLY A 188 -39.17 -22.11 8.77
CA GLY A 188 -40.43 -22.87 8.68
C GLY A 188 -40.37 -24.10 7.75
N ILE A 189 -39.46 -24.10 6.79
CA ILE A 189 -39.13 -25.23 5.91
C ILE A 189 -37.65 -25.18 5.52
N ASN A 190 -37.06 -26.32 5.20
CA ASN A 190 -35.73 -26.35 4.60
C ASN A 190 -35.83 -25.78 3.17
N PRO A 191 -35.05 -24.75 2.81
CA PRO A 191 -35.03 -24.24 1.45
C PRO A 191 -34.55 -25.28 0.44
N ALA A 192 -34.91 -25.07 -0.83
CA ALA A 192 -34.37 -25.83 -1.93
C ALA A 192 -32.83 -25.73 -1.98
N ALA A 193 -32.17 -26.75 -2.52
CA ALA A 193 -30.72 -26.76 -2.72
C ALA A 193 -30.33 -25.81 -3.86
N SER A 194 -30.30 -24.51 -3.57
CA SER A 194 -30.17 -23.43 -4.54
C SER A 194 -29.56 -22.17 -3.92
N TRP A 195 -29.05 -21.26 -4.75
CA TRP A 195 -28.37 -20.04 -4.29
C TRP A 195 -29.35 -18.91 -3.99
N GLY A 196 -29.08 -18.15 -2.93
CA GLY A 196 -29.90 -17.00 -2.56
C GLY A 196 -29.30 -16.12 -1.46
N ALA A 197 -29.95 -14.99 -1.24
CA ALA A 197 -29.62 -14.07 -0.15
C ALA A 197 -30.40 -14.45 1.11
N TYR A 198 -29.77 -14.37 2.28
CA TYR A 198 -30.45 -14.54 3.56
C TYR A 198 -30.33 -13.29 4.43
N PHE A 199 -31.33 -13.08 5.28
CA PHE A 199 -31.36 -12.05 6.30
C PHE A 199 -31.43 -12.73 7.66
N ALA A 200 -30.47 -12.41 8.52
CA ALA A 200 -30.29 -13.04 9.83
C ALA A 200 -30.49 -12.03 10.96
N ALA A 201 -31.08 -12.52 12.06
CA ALA A 201 -31.18 -11.79 13.32
C ALA A 201 -31.13 -12.77 14.48
N ASP A 202 -30.33 -12.43 15.48
CA ASP A 202 -30.11 -13.24 16.69
C ASP A 202 -29.57 -14.65 16.39
N GLY A 203 -28.76 -14.78 15.33
CA GLY A 203 -28.20 -16.07 14.95
C GLY A 203 -29.12 -17.00 14.14
N ASN A 204 -30.35 -16.57 13.85
CA ASN A 204 -31.29 -17.34 13.03
C ASN A 204 -31.50 -16.68 11.67
N ALA A 205 -31.66 -17.48 10.62
CA ALA A 205 -32.16 -16.99 9.34
C ALA A 205 -33.66 -16.66 9.45
N ARG A 206 -34.05 -15.43 9.12
CA ARG A 206 -35.47 -14.99 9.17
C ARG A 206 -36.11 -14.94 7.81
N ILE A 207 -35.29 -14.65 6.79
CA ILE A 207 -35.70 -14.56 5.39
C ILE A 207 -34.62 -15.22 4.55
N PHE A 208 -35.03 -16.02 3.56
CA PHE A 208 -34.17 -16.47 2.47
C PHE A 208 -34.86 -16.18 1.14
N LEU A 209 -34.16 -15.50 0.23
CA LEU A 209 -34.62 -15.18 -1.11
C LEU A 209 -33.82 -16.03 -2.09
N ASP A 210 -34.43 -17.10 -2.57
CA ASP A 210 -33.81 -18.01 -3.51
C ASP A 210 -33.75 -17.38 -4.90
N ALA A 211 -32.54 -17.09 -5.36
CA ALA A 211 -32.29 -16.47 -6.64
C ALA A 211 -32.26 -17.47 -7.80
N SER A 212 -32.17 -18.76 -7.52
CA SER A 212 -32.13 -19.80 -8.57
C SER A 212 -33.54 -20.16 -9.05
N ILE A 213 -34.50 -20.20 -8.14
CA ILE A 213 -35.91 -20.53 -8.45
C ILE A 213 -36.90 -19.38 -8.19
N GLY A 214 -36.44 -18.26 -7.64
CA GLY A 214 -37.29 -17.08 -7.39
C GLY A 214 -38.26 -17.23 -6.21
N THR A 215 -38.02 -18.19 -5.31
CA THR A 215 -38.89 -18.45 -4.15
C THR A 215 -38.43 -17.68 -2.91
N GLY A 216 -39.35 -17.01 -2.23
CA GLY A 216 -39.10 -16.36 -0.94
C GLY A 216 -39.54 -17.22 0.24
N TYR A 217 -38.66 -17.38 1.22
CA TYR A 217 -38.89 -18.08 2.47
C TYR A 217 -38.91 -17.05 3.60
N PHE A 218 -40.05 -16.92 4.29
CA PHE A 218 -40.24 -15.96 5.36
C PHE A 218 -40.69 -16.71 6.61
N LYS A 219 -39.96 -16.56 7.73
CA LYS A 219 -40.40 -17.12 9.01
C LYS A 219 -41.68 -16.48 9.51
N GLY A 220 -41.80 -15.18 9.30
CA GLY A 220 -42.99 -14.38 9.61
C GLY A 220 -43.89 -14.21 8.39
N VAL A 221 -44.87 -13.32 8.53
CA VAL A 221 -45.77 -12.92 7.44
C VAL A 221 -45.12 -11.87 6.55
N LEU A 222 -45.56 -11.78 5.29
CA LEU A 222 -45.31 -10.61 4.46
C LEU A 222 -46.26 -9.48 4.89
N TYR A 223 -45.71 -8.43 5.49
CA TYR A 223 -46.47 -7.25 5.87
C TYR A 223 -46.81 -6.39 4.65
N ALA A 224 -48.10 -6.17 4.40
CA ALA A 224 -48.59 -5.23 3.39
C ALA A 224 -49.50 -4.20 4.08
N GLN A 225 -49.03 -2.97 4.20
CA GLN A 225 -49.74 -1.90 4.92
C GLN A 225 -51.18 -1.74 4.41
N GLY A 226 -52.16 -2.04 5.27
CA GLY A 226 -53.60 -1.91 4.94
C GLY A 226 -54.12 -2.91 3.89
N LYS A 227 -53.37 -3.96 3.56
CA LYS A 227 -53.74 -5.01 2.59
C LYS A 227 -53.53 -6.40 3.19
N GLY A 228 -54.35 -7.37 2.77
CA GLY A 228 -54.09 -8.78 3.06
C GLY A 228 -53.18 -9.39 1.99
N VAL A 229 -52.17 -10.17 2.41
CA VAL A 229 -51.44 -11.08 1.52
C VAL A 229 -52.07 -12.46 1.67
N ALA A 230 -52.79 -12.91 0.65
CA ALA A 230 -53.31 -14.28 0.59
C ALA A 230 -52.26 -15.18 -0.07
N SER A 231 -51.87 -16.27 0.60
CA SER A 231 -51.08 -17.35 0.02
C SER A 231 -51.98 -18.56 -0.14
N TRP A 232 -51.94 -19.20 -1.30
CA TRP A 232 -52.73 -20.40 -1.57
C TRP A 232 -51.90 -21.39 -2.39
N THR A 233 -51.84 -22.64 -1.92
CA THR A 233 -51.12 -23.71 -2.59
C THR A 233 -52.16 -24.64 -3.23
N THR A 234 -52.07 -24.78 -4.55
CA THR A 234 -52.95 -25.65 -5.35
C THR A 234 -52.28 -27.00 -5.55
N ALA A 235 -53.05 -28.09 -5.54
CA ALA A 235 -52.53 -29.39 -5.95
C ALA A 235 -52.38 -29.54 -7.48
N LEU A 236 -53.09 -28.76 -8.34
CA LEU A 236 -53.07 -28.92 -9.81
C LEU A 236 -53.41 -27.64 -10.63
N THR A 237 -52.93 -27.68 -11.89
CA THR A 237 -52.65 -26.70 -12.97
C THR A 237 -53.34 -25.34 -13.11
N SER A 238 -54.42 -24.98 -12.43
CA SER A 238 -54.95 -23.60 -12.44
C SER A 238 -56.09 -23.42 -11.45
N ALA A 239 -55.94 -22.50 -10.49
CA ALA A 239 -57.12 -21.86 -9.89
C ALA A 239 -57.03 -20.35 -10.05
N ARG A 240 -58.16 -19.75 -10.40
CA ARG A 240 -58.31 -18.30 -10.52
C ARG A 240 -58.98 -17.78 -9.26
N MET A 241 -58.24 -17.00 -8.47
CA MET A 241 -58.82 -16.23 -7.38
C MET A 241 -59.57 -15.04 -7.98
N THR A 242 -60.90 -15.01 -7.83
CA THR A 242 -61.71 -13.84 -8.19
C THR A 242 -62.12 -13.14 -6.91
N ILE A 243 -61.53 -11.97 -6.65
CA ILE A 243 -61.98 -11.08 -5.58
C ILE A 243 -63.15 -10.28 -6.15
N SER A 244 -64.37 -10.74 -5.90
CA SER A 244 -65.55 -10.03 -6.34
C SER A 244 -65.78 -8.80 -5.45
N THR A 245 -65.86 -7.62 -6.04
CA THR A 245 -66.33 -6.42 -5.35
C THR A 245 -67.86 -6.36 -5.25
N GLY A 246 -68.57 -7.25 -5.95
CA GLY A 246 -70.00 -7.46 -5.78
C GLY A 246 -70.27 -8.67 -4.90
N ALA A 247 -71.09 -8.50 -3.86
CA ALA A 247 -71.60 -9.60 -3.05
C ALA A 247 -72.10 -10.76 -3.92
N ALA A 248 -71.57 -11.97 -3.74
CA ALA A 248 -72.35 -13.12 -4.19
C ALA A 248 -73.61 -13.16 -3.31
N THR A 249 -74.76 -13.35 -3.94
CA THR A 249 -76.10 -13.41 -3.35
C THR A 249 -76.10 -13.76 -1.86
N GLY A 250 -76.18 -12.71 -1.00
CA GLY A 250 -76.45 -12.84 0.44
C GLY A 250 -75.41 -12.29 1.41
N GLY A 251 -74.19 -11.91 0.99
CA GLY A 251 -73.14 -11.41 1.90
C GLY A 251 -72.83 -9.91 1.78
N ALA A 252 -72.36 -9.25 2.85
CA ALA A 252 -71.77 -7.91 2.75
C ALA A 252 -70.37 -8.01 2.10
N ASN A 253 -70.00 -7.06 1.23
CA ASN A 253 -68.74 -6.99 0.48
C ASN A 253 -67.52 -7.60 1.20
N GLY A 254 -66.86 -8.62 0.61
CA GLY A 254 -65.64 -9.22 1.18
C GLY A 254 -65.47 -10.73 0.99
N ASP A 255 -66.45 -11.44 0.45
CA ASP A 255 -66.39 -12.90 0.35
C ASP A 255 -65.39 -13.39 -0.71
N ILE A 256 -64.46 -14.25 -0.29
CA ILE A 256 -63.53 -14.98 -1.17
C ILE A 256 -64.23 -16.26 -1.64
N HIS A 257 -64.59 -16.33 -2.92
CA HIS A 257 -65.17 -17.53 -3.53
C HIS A 257 -64.10 -18.37 -4.24
N PHE A 258 -63.97 -19.64 -3.84
CA PHE A 258 -63.17 -20.64 -4.54
C PHE A 258 -64.10 -21.50 -5.39
N ARG A 259 -64.05 -21.37 -6.72
CA ARG A 259 -64.78 -22.26 -7.64
C ARG A 259 -63.79 -23.25 -8.26
N TYR A 260 -64.02 -24.54 -8.04
CA TYR A 260 -63.35 -25.59 -8.79
C TYR A 260 -64.17 -25.85 -10.06
N THR A 261 -63.60 -25.65 -11.24
CA THR A 261 -64.14 -26.22 -12.48
C THR A 261 -63.64 -27.66 -12.56
N ALA A 262 -64.56 -28.62 -12.49
CA ALA A 262 -64.30 -29.99 -12.89
C ALA A 262 -63.94 -30.04 -14.39
#